data_AF-A0A416KM36-F1
#
_entry.id   AF-A0A416KM36-F1
#
_cell.length_a   1.000
_cell.length_b   1.000
_cell.length_c   1.000
_cell.angle_alpha   90.00
_cell.angle_beta   90.00
_cell.angle_gamma   90.00
#
_symmetry.space_group_name_H-M   'P 1'
#
loop_
_entity.id
_entity.type
_entity.pdbx_description
1 polymer ?
#
loop_
_entity_poly.entity_id
_entity_poly.type
_entity_poly.pdbx_seq_one_letter_code
_entity_poly.pdbx_strand_id
1 'polypeptide(L)'
;AESSKSIFQNRDFHDSGGFKNASQDPSKSRCNKTKENDTEMSETDPFNSEEADGMSKRTQLEEYFSQSLEIDLLLRLCPDDKDIIYQIVDLLVDTCATNRKLLHIAGDDKPAEVVCSRFMKLNADHIRFVLKCFAENSSPIRNMKQYLLASLYNAPTTMQLSYQNQTNHDLANRR
;
A
#
# COMPACT_ATOMS: atom_id res chain seq x y z
N ALA A 1 38.72 41.56 36.14
CA ALA A 1 37.31 41.91 35.93
C ALA A 1 36.54 40.60 35.87
N GLU A 2 36.24 39.96 37.01
CA GLU A 2 35.04 40.20 37.87
C GLU A 2 33.74 40.17 37.05
N SER A 3 32.98 39.07 37.10
CA SER A 3 31.85 38.82 38.03
C SER A 3 30.63 39.68 37.66
N SER A 4 29.42 39.15 37.45
CA SER A 4 28.60 38.68 38.57
C SER A 4 27.34 37.92 38.15
N LYS A 5 27.02 36.90 38.96
CA LYS A 5 25.72 36.25 39.15
C LYS A 5 24.77 37.15 39.97
N SER A 6 23.46 36.91 39.85
CA SER A 6 22.44 37.16 40.90
C SER A 6 21.33 36.12 40.65
N ILE A 7 20.78 35.26 41.53
CA ILE A 7 20.65 35.09 43.00
C ILE A 7 20.08 36.31 43.73
N PHE A 8 18.84 36.18 44.20
CA PHE A 8 18.16 36.69 45.42
C PHE A 8 16.63 36.58 45.16
N GLN A 9 15.70 36.21 46.05
CA GLN A 9 15.68 35.51 47.35
C GLN A 9 14.21 35.20 47.72
N ASN A 10 14.02 34.26 48.64
CA ASN A 10 12.78 33.79 49.27
C ASN A 10 11.94 34.88 49.97
N ARG A 11 10.64 34.61 50.19
CA ARG A 11 9.96 34.80 51.48
C ARG A 11 8.82 33.78 51.69
N ASP A 12 9.03 32.92 52.68
CA ASP A 12 8.00 32.20 53.44
C ASP A 12 7.11 33.17 54.22
N PHE A 13 5.88 32.75 54.59
CA PHE A 13 5.32 32.93 55.95
C PHE A 13 3.98 32.17 56.16
N HIS A 14 4.02 31.23 57.11
CA HIS A 14 3.06 30.81 58.18
C HIS A 14 1.58 30.42 57.94
N ASP A 15 1.33 29.12 58.18
CA ASP A 15 0.59 28.49 59.31
C ASP A 15 -0.77 29.07 59.78
N SER A 16 -1.82 28.23 59.73
CA SER A 16 -2.80 28.11 60.82
C SER A 16 -3.83 26.99 60.57
N GLY A 17 -4.01 26.11 61.57
CA GLY A 17 -5.34 25.58 61.93
C GLY A 17 -5.58 24.09 61.76
N GLY A 18 -5.18 23.29 62.76
CA GLY A 18 -5.58 21.89 62.88
C GLY A 18 -6.96 21.69 63.50
N PHE A 19 -7.55 20.50 63.27
CA PHE A 19 -8.26 19.76 64.31
C PHE A 19 -8.32 18.27 63.95
N LYS A 20 -7.87 17.43 64.88
CA LYS A 20 -8.05 15.97 64.89
C LYS A 20 -9.22 15.69 65.83
N ASN A 21 -10.16 14.84 65.44
CA ASN A 21 -10.97 14.06 66.39
C ASN A 21 -11.10 12.64 65.85
N ALA A 22 -10.98 11.69 66.78
CA ALA A 22 -10.72 10.29 66.54
C ALA A 22 -11.99 9.43 66.55
N SER A 23 -11.84 8.25 65.93
CA SER A 23 -12.43 6.95 66.28
C SER A 23 -13.93 6.74 66.10
N GLN A 24 -14.27 5.82 65.19
CA GLN A 24 -14.97 4.56 65.51
C GLN A 24 -14.98 3.63 64.27
N ASP A 25 -14.43 2.44 64.43
CA ASP A 25 -14.59 1.24 63.58
C ASP A 25 -15.53 0.27 64.35
N PRO A 26 -16.07 -0.86 63.84
CA PRO A 26 -16.12 -1.39 62.47
C PRO A 26 -17.50 -1.98 62.06
N SER A 27 -17.71 -2.29 60.77
CA SER A 27 -18.65 -3.36 60.41
C SER A 27 -18.25 -4.07 59.12
N LYS A 28 -17.65 -5.25 59.29
CA LYS A 28 -17.51 -6.27 58.26
C LYS A 28 -18.90 -6.69 57.77
N SER A 29 -19.21 -6.50 56.49
CA SER A 29 -20.31 -7.22 55.84
C SER A 29 -19.77 -8.35 54.99
N ARG A 30 -20.36 -9.51 55.21
CA ARG A 30 -19.99 -10.83 54.70
C ARG A 30 -19.94 -10.90 53.17
N CYS A 31 -18.94 -11.64 52.71
CA CYS A 31 -18.81 -12.19 51.37
C CYS A 31 -20.00 -13.12 51.07
N ASN A 32 -20.71 -12.87 49.98
CA ASN A 32 -21.65 -13.81 49.38
C ASN A 32 -21.00 -14.36 48.10
N LYS A 33 -20.45 -15.58 48.21
CA LYS A 33 -20.11 -16.43 47.06
C LYS A 33 -21.40 -17.01 46.50
N THR A 34 -21.77 -16.70 45.26
CA THR A 34 -22.59 -17.62 44.46
C THR A 34 -22.47 -17.37 42.95
N LYS A 35 -21.95 -18.41 42.26
CA LYS A 35 -22.18 -18.86 40.87
C LYS A 35 -21.56 -18.05 39.72
N GLU A 36 -20.39 -18.55 39.30
CA GLU A 36 -20.08 -19.03 37.95
C GLU A 36 -21.09 -18.64 36.86
N ASN A 37 -20.66 -17.73 36.00
CA ASN A 37 -21.08 -17.67 34.62
C ASN A 37 -19.79 -17.67 33.81
N ASP A 38 -19.32 -18.88 33.51
CA ASP A 38 -18.33 -19.17 32.48
C ASP A 38 -18.80 -18.51 31.18
N THR A 39 -18.25 -17.33 30.88
CA THR A 39 -18.39 -16.74 29.54
C THR A 39 -17.29 -17.36 28.70
N GLU A 40 -17.63 -18.54 28.18
CA GLU A 40 -16.91 -19.27 27.16
C GLU A 40 -16.67 -18.35 25.94
N MET A 41 -15.40 -18.21 25.58
CA MET A 41 -14.88 -18.02 24.22
C MET A 41 -15.76 -17.26 23.22
N SER A 42 -15.40 -16.00 22.96
CA SER A 42 -15.44 -15.50 21.59
C SER A 42 -14.09 -14.91 21.25
N GLU A 43 -13.12 -15.79 21.02
CA GLU A 43 -12.16 -15.50 19.96
C GLU A 43 -13.01 -15.39 18.69
N THR A 44 -13.43 -14.16 18.37
CA THR A 44 -13.79 -13.87 16.98
C THR A 44 -12.49 -13.95 16.21
N ASP A 45 -12.15 -15.18 15.81
CA ASP A 45 -11.40 -15.42 14.58
C ASP A 45 -12.01 -14.46 13.55
N PRO A 46 -11.24 -13.52 12.97
CA PRO A 46 -11.62 -13.00 11.69
C PRO A 46 -11.72 -14.25 10.83
N PHE A 47 -12.94 -14.69 10.53
CA PHE A 47 -13.18 -15.73 9.55
C PHE A 47 -12.48 -15.25 8.27
N ASN A 48 -11.24 -15.69 8.07
CA ASN A 48 -10.77 -16.03 6.76
C ASN A 48 -11.74 -17.13 6.32
N SER A 49 -12.84 -16.73 5.69
CA SER A 49 -13.61 -17.61 4.83
C SER A 49 -12.75 -17.95 3.61
N GLU A 50 -11.61 -18.58 3.86
CA GLU A 50 -11.04 -19.56 2.96
C GLU A 50 -12.12 -20.64 2.88
N GLU A 51 -12.57 -21.00 1.68
CA GLU A 51 -13.67 -21.95 1.39
C GLU A 51 -15.04 -21.31 1.11
N ALA A 52 -15.08 -20.34 0.20
CA ALA A 52 -16.22 -20.19 -0.70
C ALA A 52 -15.70 -19.95 -2.12
N ASP A 53 -15.78 -21.01 -2.94
CA ASP A 53 -15.35 -21.14 -4.34
C ASP A 53 -13.86 -21.53 -4.53
N GLY A 54 -13.63 -22.72 -5.09
CA GLY A 54 -12.37 -23.49 -5.02
C GLY A 54 -11.16 -22.95 -5.81
N MET A 55 -11.08 -21.64 -6.04
CA MET A 55 -9.97 -21.01 -6.75
C MET A 55 -9.03 -20.27 -5.81
N SER A 56 -7.73 -20.50 -5.95
CA SER A 56 -6.72 -19.74 -5.23
C SER A 56 -6.82 -18.25 -5.57
N LYS A 57 -6.50 -17.37 -4.61
CA LYS A 57 -6.46 -15.90 -4.83
C LYS A 57 -5.61 -15.51 -6.05
N ARG A 58 -4.54 -16.27 -6.32
CA ARG A 58 -3.68 -16.07 -7.49
C ARG A 58 -4.45 -16.35 -8.79
N THR A 59 -5.14 -17.48 -8.88
CA THR A 59 -5.94 -17.88 -10.04
C THR A 59 -7.02 -16.84 -10.36
N GLN A 60 -7.69 -16.31 -9.32
CA GLN A 60 -8.69 -15.24 -9.50
C GLN A 60 -8.08 -13.98 -10.13
N LEU A 61 -6.87 -13.60 -9.72
CA LEU A 61 -6.15 -12.45 -10.30
C LEU A 61 -5.70 -12.73 -11.74
N GLU A 62 -5.22 -13.94 -12.03
CA GLU A 62 -4.82 -14.36 -13.38
C GLU A 62 -6.00 -14.28 -14.36
N GLU A 63 -7.17 -14.80 -13.97
CA GLU A 63 -8.39 -14.70 -14.77
C GLU A 63 -8.84 -13.24 -14.94
N TYR A 64 -8.83 -12.47 -13.85
CA TYR A 64 -9.21 -11.06 -13.89
C TYR A 64 -8.33 -10.26 -14.86
N PHE A 65 -7.00 -10.39 -14.78
CA PHE A 65 -6.10 -9.68 -15.67
C PHE A 65 -6.18 -10.21 -17.11
N SER A 66 -6.37 -11.51 -17.30
CA SER A 66 -6.54 -12.09 -18.62
C SER A 66 -7.72 -11.48 -19.38
N GLN A 67 -8.84 -11.28 -18.67
CA GLN A 67 -10.05 -10.68 -19.23
C GLN A 67 -9.94 -9.16 -19.36
N SER A 68 -9.56 -8.45 -18.29
CA SER A 68 -9.53 -6.97 -18.26
C SER A 68 -8.49 -6.36 -19.19
N LEU A 69 -7.38 -7.06 -19.44
CA LEU A 69 -6.34 -6.63 -20.38
C LEU A 69 -6.58 -7.14 -21.81
N GLU A 70 -7.63 -7.95 -22.03
CA GLU A 70 -7.95 -8.55 -23.32
C GLU A 70 -6.73 -9.28 -23.94
N ILE A 71 -6.13 -10.21 -23.19
CA ILE A 71 -4.85 -10.83 -23.57
C ILE A 71 -4.91 -11.50 -24.94
N ASP A 72 -6.00 -12.17 -25.28
CA ASP A 72 -6.17 -12.80 -26.60
C ASP A 72 -6.11 -11.77 -27.76
N LEU A 73 -6.64 -10.57 -27.54
CA LEU A 73 -6.55 -9.47 -28.50
C LEU A 73 -5.11 -8.96 -28.59
N LEU A 74 -4.44 -8.75 -27.45
CA LEU A 74 -3.06 -8.29 -27.42
C LEU A 74 -2.11 -9.26 -28.15
N LEU A 75 -2.29 -10.57 -27.96
CA LEU A 75 -1.49 -11.59 -28.64
C LEU A 75 -1.69 -11.60 -30.16
N ARG A 76 -2.88 -11.19 -30.63
CA ARG A 76 -3.16 -11.06 -32.07
C ARG A 76 -2.55 -9.78 -32.65
N LEU A 77 -2.56 -8.68 -31.89
CA LEU A 77 -2.06 -7.39 -32.33
C LEU A 77 -0.53 -7.28 -32.24
N CYS A 78 0.07 -7.95 -31.26
CA CYS A 78 1.50 -7.90 -30.93
C CYS A 78 2.06 -9.33 -30.79
N PRO A 79 2.08 -10.14 -31.86
CA PRO A 79 2.50 -11.54 -31.78
C PRO A 79 3.96 -11.72 -31.36
N ASP A 80 4.83 -10.77 -31.73
CA ASP A 80 6.27 -10.80 -31.40
C ASP A 80 6.53 -10.53 -29.91
N ASP A 81 5.59 -9.88 -29.21
CA ASP A 81 5.70 -9.50 -27.79
C ASP A 81 5.03 -10.50 -26.85
N LYS A 82 4.63 -11.69 -27.35
CA LYS A 82 3.89 -12.72 -26.59
C LYS A 82 4.52 -13.01 -25.21
N ASP A 83 5.82 -13.24 -25.18
CA ASP A 83 6.54 -13.57 -23.94
C ASP A 83 6.58 -12.38 -22.97
N ILE A 84 6.63 -11.15 -23.48
CA ILE A 84 6.60 -9.94 -22.66
C ILE A 84 5.21 -9.72 -22.09
N ILE A 85 4.16 -9.95 -22.89
CA ILE A 85 2.76 -9.84 -22.46
C ILE A 85 2.49 -10.79 -21.28
N TYR A 86 2.88 -12.06 -21.38
CA TYR A 86 2.72 -12.99 -20.25
C TYR A 86 3.53 -12.58 -19.02
N GLN A 87 4.77 -12.12 -19.21
CA GLN A 87 5.58 -11.60 -18.09
C GLN A 87 4.94 -10.39 -17.40
N ILE A 88 4.27 -9.51 -18.16
CA ILE A 88 3.53 -8.39 -17.60
C ILE A 88 2.36 -8.91 -16.75
N VAL A 89 1.58 -9.87 -17.25
CA VAL A 89 0.46 -10.46 -16.50
C VAL A 89 0.95 -11.10 -15.20
N ASP A 90 1.99 -11.92 -15.26
CA ASP A 90 2.60 -12.54 -14.07
C ASP A 90 3.06 -11.49 -13.06
N LEU A 91 3.71 -10.41 -13.53
CA LEU A 91 4.17 -9.32 -12.69
C LEU A 91 3.00 -8.59 -11.99
N LEU A 92 1.89 -8.36 -12.71
CA LEU A 92 0.70 -7.73 -12.15
C LEU A 92 0.05 -8.61 -11.09
N VAL A 93 -0.09 -9.91 -11.37
CA VAL A 93 -0.60 -10.92 -10.42
C VAL A 93 0.27 -11.00 -9.18
N ASP A 94 1.59 -11.15 -9.33
CA ASP A 94 2.55 -11.20 -8.22
C ASP A 94 2.49 -9.95 -7.35
N THR A 95 2.35 -8.78 -7.99
CA THR A 95 2.29 -7.50 -7.28
C THR A 95 1.00 -7.36 -6.49
N CYS A 96 -0.14 -7.76 -7.06
CA CYS A 96 -1.44 -7.72 -6.39
C CYS A 96 -1.64 -8.83 -5.34
N ALA A 97 -0.92 -9.95 -5.46
CA ALA A 97 -0.92 -11.03 -4.49
C ALA A 97 0.09 -10.84 -3.34
N THR A 98 0.87 -9.76 -3.35
CA THR A 98 1.93 -9.55 -2.36
C THR A 98 1.39 -9.35 -0.94
N ASN A 99 2.12 -9.86 0.05
CA ASN A 99 1.86 -9.60 1.47
C ASN A 99 2.65 -8.39 2.00
N ARG A 100 3.45 -7.73 1.15
CA ARG A 100 4.22 -6.53 1.54
C ARG A 100 3.28 -5.34 1.71
N LYS A 101 3.48 -4.54 2.75
CA LYS A 101 2.70 -3.30 2.97
C LYS A 101 3.08 -2.16 2.02
N LEU A 102 4.36 -2.08 1.66
CA LEU A 102 4.93 -1.04 0.80
C LEU A 102 5.70 -1.68 -0.37
N LEU A 103 5.57 -1.04 -1.52
CA LEU A 103 6.28 -1.38 -2.75
C LEU A 103 7.03 -0.16 -3.26
N HIS A 104 8.28 -0.38 -3.65
CA HIS A 104 9.09 0.66 -4.28
C HIS A 104 8.72 0.76 -5.76
N ILE A 105 8.17 1.90 -6.18
CA ILE A 105 7.67 2.15 -7.54
C ILE A 105 8.12 3.54 -7.98
N ALA A 106 8.86 3.60 -9.10
CA ALA A 106 9.31 4.84 -9.74
C ALA A 106 10.07 5.80 -8.80
N GLY A 107 10.84 5.26 -7.85
CA GLY A 107 11.67 6.05 -6.92
C GLY A 107 11.04 6.31 -5.55
N ASP A 108 9.75 6.01 -5.36
CA ASP A 108 9.05 6.19 -4.09
C ASP A 108 8.51 4.88 -3.53
N ASP A 109 8.38 4.81 -2.21
CA ASP A 109 7.61 3.75 -1.56
C ASP A 109 6.12 4.09 -1.54
N LYS A 110 5.30 3.17 -2.06
CA LYS A 110 3.86 3.33 -2.19
C LYS A 110 3.13 2.18 -1.48
N PRO A 111 1.97 2.41 -0.84
CA PRO A 111 1.17 1.34 -0.27
C PRO A 111 0.79 0.29 -1.32
N ALA A 112 0.98 -0.99 -1.01
CA ALA A 112 0.75 -2.07 -1.96
C ALA A 112 -0.70 -2.08 -2.47
N GLU A 113 -1.67 -1.79 -1.61
CA GLU A 113 -3.09 -1.68 -1.97
C GLU A 113 -3.34 -0.58 -3.01
N VAL A 114 -2.65 0.56 -2.90
CA VAL A 114 -2.76 1.66 -3.86
C VAL A 114 -2.16 1.27 -5.20
N VAL A 115 -1.02 0.57 -5.19
CA VAL A 115 -0.38 0.05 -6.41
C VAL A 115 -1.30 -0.95 -7.09
N CYS A 116 -1.83 -1.93 -6.35
CA CYS A 116 -2.74 -2.92 -6.91
C CYS A 116 -4.03 -2.29 -7.42
N SER A 117 -4.64 -1.35 -6.68
CA SER A 117 -5.84 -0.62 -7.14
C SER A 117 -5.59 0.12 -8.46
N ARG A 118 -4.38 0.66 -8.67
CA ARG A 118 -4.02 1.28 -9.94
C ARG A 118 -3.84 0.23 -11.05
N PHE A 119 -3.20 -0.88 -10.75
CA PHE A 119 -2.99 -1.98 -11.72
C PHE A 119 -4.30 -2.63 -12.17
N MET A 120 -5.28 -2.76 -11.28
CA MET A 120 -6.63 -3.22 -11.61
C MET A 120 -7.36 -2.31 -12.62
N LYS A 121 -6.89 -1.08 -12.84
CA LYS A 121 -7.46 -0.13 -13.81
C LYS A 121 -6.74 -0.13 -15.16
N LEU A 122 -5.74 -1.00 -15.34
CA LEU A 122 -5.07 -1.15 -16.61
C LEU A 122 -6.01 -1.81 -17.63
N ASN A 123 -5.73 -1.58 -18.91
CA ASN A 123 -6.47 -2.13 -20.04
C ASN A 123 -5.47 -2.41 -21.17
N ALA A 124 -5.95 -3.01 -22.27
CA ALA A 124 -5.13 -3.36 -23.42
C ALA A 124 -4.28 -2.18 -23.96
N ASP A 125 -4.85 -0.98 -24.02
CA ASP A 125 -4.14 0.20 -24.54
C ASP A 125 -2.96 0.62 -23.66
N HIS A 126 -3.10 0.54 -22.34
CA HIS A 126 -1.99 0.79 -21.43
C HIS A 126 -0.85 -0.22 -21.64
N ILE A 127 -1.18 -1.50 -21.88
CA ILE A 127 -0.16 -2.53 -22.15
C ILE A 127 0.54 -2.24 -23.48
N ARG A 128 -0.20 -1.92 -24.54
CA ARG A 128 0.37 -1.54 -25.85
C ARG A 128 1.27 -0.32 -25.74
N PHE A 129 0.88 0.67 -24.95
CA PHE A 129 1.71 1.84 -24.68
C PHE A 129 3.03 1.45 -24.00
N VAL A 130 3.00 0.57 -23.00
CA VAL A 130 4.23 0.08 -22.35
C VAL A 130 5.11 -0.71 -23.30
N LEU A 131 4.56 -1.58 -24.14
CA LEU A 131 5.31 -2.32 -25.17
C LEU A 131 5.98 -1.37 -26.16
N LYS A 132 5.26 -0.32 -26.59
CA LYS A 132 5.84 0.73 -27.44
C LYS A 132 7.01 1.43 -26.75
N CYS A 133 6.84 1.88 -25.50
CA CYS A 133 7.94 2.50 -24.75
C CYS A 133 9.13 1.55 -24.55
N PHE A 134 8.87 0.25 -24.47
CA PHE A 134 9.92 -0.76 -24.37
C PHE A 134 10.71 -0.89 -25.68
N ALA A 135 10.01 -0.99 -26.82
CA ALA A 135 10.62 -1.09 -28.15
C ALA A 135 11.39 0.18 -28.57
N GLU A 136 10.90 1.35 -28.17
CA GLU A 136 11.56 2.64 -28.46
C GLU A 136 12.78 2.91 -27.55
N ASN A 137 12.98 2.12 -26.48
CA ASN A 137 14.08 2.32 -25.56
C ASN A 137 15.40 1.83 -26.15
N SER A 138 16.31 2.76 -26.41
CA SER A 138 17.65 2.47 -26.96
C SER A 138 18.69 2.10 -25.90
N SER A 139 18.37 2.25 -24.61
CA SER A 139 19.30 2.02 -23.51
C SER A 139 19.10 0.66 -22.87
N PRO A 140 20.17 -0.04 -22.48
CA PRO A 140 20.05 -1.33 -21.81
C PRO A 140 19.38 -1.19 -20.44
N ILE A 141 18.28 -1.92 -20.23
CA ILE A 141 17.54 -1.93 -18.97
C ILE A 141 18.19 -2.93 -18.01
N ARG A 142 18.86 -2.42 -16.97
CA ARG A 142 19.55 -3.26 -15.97
C ARG A 142 18.60 -4.01 -15.03
N ASN A 143 17.48 -3.38 -14.67
CA ASN A 143 16.48 -3.97 -13.79
C ASN A 143 15.12 -3.96 -14.48
N MET A 144 14.85 -5.04 -15.21
CA MET A 144 13.67 -5.19 -16.03
C MET A 144 12.36 -5.09 -15.24
N LYS A 145 12.29 -5.76 -14.08
CA LYS A 145 11.07 -5.77 -13.25
C LYS A 145 10.71 -4.38 -12.74
N GLN A 146 11.69 -3.63 -12.22
CA GLN A 146 11.46 -2.28 -11.73
C GLN A 146 11.07 -1.32 -12.87
N TYR A 147 11.67 -1.47 -14.05
CA TYR A 147 11.30 -0.72 -15.23
C TYR A 147 9.83 -0.96 -15.63
N LEU A 148 9.42 -2.23 -15.72
CA LEU A 148 8.04 -2.59 -16.06
C LEU A 148 7.05 -2.09 -15.00
N LEU A 149 7.34 -2.28 -13.71
CA LEU A 149 6.50 -1.78 -12.62
C LEU A 149 6.28 -0.27 -12.71
N ALA A 150 7.37 0.50 -12.89
CA ALA A 150 7.28 1.95 -13.03
C ALA A 150 6.49 2.35 -14.29
N SER A 151 6.74 1.67 -15.41
CA SER A 151 6.06 1.96 -16.69
C SER A 151 4.56 1.67 -16.62
N LEU A 152 4.17 0.50 -16.11
CA LEU A 152 2.77 0.10 -15.93
C LEU A 152 2.04 1.03 -14.95
N TYR A 153 2.69 1.43 -13.86
CA TYR A 153 2.10 2.32 -12.86
C TYR A 153 1.84 3.73 -13.41
N ASN A 154 2.70 4.19 -14.31
CA ASN A 154 2.62 5.53 -14.89
C ASN A 154 1.81 5.58 -16.19
N ALA A 155 1.64 4.45 -16.88
CA ALA A 155 1.01 4.37 -18.20
C ALA A 155 -0.32 5.13 -18.31
N PRO A 156 -1.30 4.98 -17.40
CA PRO A 156 -2.57 5.72 -17.50
C PRO A 156 -2.41 7.24 -17.46
N THR A 157 -1.38 7.74 -16.76
CA THR A 157 -1.15 9.18 -16.56
C THR A 157 -0.19 9.78 -17.57
N THR A 158 0.71 8.98 -18.17
CA THR A 158 1.76 9.48 -19.07
C THR A 158 1.46 9.23 -20.54
N MET A 159 0.56 8.32 -20.87
CA MET A 159 0.25 7.94 -22.26
C MET A 159 -0.13 9.14 -23.13
N GLN A 160 -1.06 9.98 -22.66
CA GLN A 160 -1.52 11.18 -23.40
C GLN A 160 -0.37 12.17 -23.65
N LEU A 161 0.43 12.44 -22.62
CA LEU A 161 1.57 13.34 -22.71
C LEU A 161 2.64 12.80 -23.67
N SER A 162 2.88 11.49 -23.66
CA SER A 162 3.83 10.85 -24.56
C SER A 162 3.44 11.02 -26.02
N TYR A 163 2.15 10.83 -26.36
CA TYR A 163 1.68 11.04 -27.73
C TYR A 163 1.81 12.50 -28.17
N GLN A 164 1.50 13.46 -27.29
CA GLN A 164 1.68 14.89 -27.58
C GLN A 164 3.16 15.26 -27.79
N ASN A 165 4.07 14.70 -26.99
CA ASN A 165 5.50 14.93 -27.15
C ASN A 165 6.01 14.36 -28.48
N GLN A 166 5.55 13.19 -28.88
CA GLN A 166 5.96 12.57 -30.14
C GLN A 166 5.50 13.38 -31.36
N THR A 167 4.24 13.83 -31.39
CA THR A 167 3.76 14.69 -32.49
C THR A 167 4.53 16.00 -32.57
N ASN A 168 4.84 16.63 -31.43
CA ASN A 168 5.64 17.86 -31.39
C ASN A 168 7.06 17.63 -31.90
N HIS A 169 7.69 16.53 -31.51
CA HIS A 169 9.03 16.16 -31.95
C HIS A 169 9.08 15.91 -33.47
N ASP A 170 8.09 15.21 -34.02
CA ASP A 170 7.98 14.98 -35.46
C ASP A 170 7.76 16.28 -36.23
N LEU A 171 6.96 17.20 -35.70
CA LEU A 171 6.77 18.53 -36.29
C LEU A 171 8.05 19.39 -36.23
N ALA A 172 8.83 19.27 -35.15
CA ALA A 172 10.10 19.98 -35.01
C ALA A 172 11.16 19.45 -36.00
N ASN A 173 11.23 18.14 -36.22
CA ASN A 173 12.19 17.51 -37.12
C ASN A 173 11.85 17.67 -38.62
N ARG A 174 10.63 18.15 -38.94
CA ARG A 174 10.19 18.45 -40.31
C ARG A 174 10.42 19.92 -40.72
N ARG A 175 10.98 20.74 -39.83
CA ARG A 175 11.33 22.15 -40.09
C ARG A 175 12.82 22.30 -40.35
#